data_AF-A0A085AR16-F1
#
_entry.id   AF-A0A085AR16-F1
#
_cell.length_a   1.000
_cell.length_b   1.000
_cell.length_c   1.000
_cell.angle_alpha   90.00
_cell.angle_beta   90.00
_cell.angle_gamma   90.00
#
_symmetry.space_group_name_H-M   'P 1'
#
loop_
_entity.id
_entity.type
_entity.pdbx_description
1 polymer ?
#
loop_
_entity_poly.entity_id
_entity_poly.type
_entity_poly.pdbx_seq_one_letter_code
_entity_poly.pdbx_strand_id
1 'polypeptide(L)'
;MNEQANKILVELLQKAADGIDSAVAFSQAQIPDVIHQLLIWNAVSSLLFQLIAILTVMGFLLTVKKAWNVAEGYSGADFLAFLYITSGALTSIIMFVGFWFNFDWLKIWLAPKLYLLEYATSLIK
;
A
#
# COMPACT_ATOMS: atom_id res chain seq x y z
N MET A 1 28.35 -11.24 53.24
CA MET A 1 27.62 -11.98 52.18
C MET A 1 26.30 -11.30 51.79
N ASN A 2 25.45 -10.87 52.74
CA ASN A 2 24.19 -10.16 52.42
C ASN A 2 24.36 -8.80 51.71
N GLU A 3 25.34 -8.00 52.13
CA GLU A 3 25.57 -6.68 51.51
C GLU A 3 25.98 -6.77 50.03
N GLN A 4 26.76 -7.78 49.68
CA GLN A 4 27.23 -8.00 48.31
C GLN A 4 26.08 -8.47 47.40
N ALA A 5 25.21 -9.34 47.90
CA ALA A 5 24.00 -9.77 47.20
C ALA A 5 23.01 -8.61 47.00
N ASN A 6 22.80 -7.79 48.03
CA ASN A 6 21.96 -6.59 47.94
C ASN A 6 22.53 -5.57 46.94
N LYS A 7 23.86 -5.40 46.90
CA LYS A 7 24.53 -4.51 45.95
C LYS A 7 24.38 -4.99 44.50
N ILE A 8 24.50 -6.30 44.27
CA ILE A 8 24.27 -6.91 42.94
C ILE A 8 22.79 -6.75 42.52
N LEU A 9 21.84 -6.98 43.43
CA LEU A 9 20.42 -6.78 43.15
C LEU A 9 20.11 -5.32 42.76
N VAL A 10 20.68 -4.35 43.49
CA VAL A 10 20.53 -2.93 43.16
C VAL A 10 21.16 -2.62 41.80
N GLU A 11 22.33 -3.16 41.48
CA GLU A 11 22.97 -2.95 40.18
C GLU A 11 22.18 -3.56 39.01
N LEU A 12 21.60 -4.75 39.21
CA LEU A 12 20.74 -5.38 38.22
C LEU A 12 19.42 -4.62 38.02
N LEU A 13 18.82 -4.11 39.09
CA LEU A 13 17.63 -3.25 39.01
C LEU A 13 17.95 -1.94 38.29
N GLN A 14 19.11 -1.34 38.57
CA GLN A 14 19.56 -0.12 37.90
C GLN A 14 19.80 -0.36 36.41
N LYS A 15 20.53 -1.43 36.04
CA LYS A 15 20.72 -1.81 34.63
C LYS A 15 19.42 -2.14 33.92
N ALA A 16 18.46 -2.76 34.62
CA ALA A 16 17.14 -3.02 34.06
C ALA A 16 16.36 -1.72 33.84
N ALA A 17 16.40 -0.78 34.79
CA ALA A 17 15.78 0.54 34.66
C ALA A 17 16.41 1.35 33.52
N ASP A 18 17.74 1.42 33.47
CA ASP A 18 18.49 2.10 32.41
C ASP A 18 18.22 1.45 31.04
N GLY A 19 18.05 0.13 31.00
CA GLY A 19 17.66 -0.62 29.81
C GLY A 19 16.24 -0.31 29.34
N ILE A 20 15.28 -0.17 30.27
CA ILE A 20 13.90 0.27 29.97
C ILE A 20 13.90 1.69 29.40
N ASP A 21 14.62 2.62 30.05
CA ASP A 21 14.72 4.01 29.58
C ASP A 21 15.36 4.09 28.19
N SER A 22 16.38 3.26 27.94
CA SER A 22 17.02 3.13 26.62
C SER A 22 16.06 2.59 25.56
N ALA A 23 15.24 1.59 25.89
CA ALA A 23 14.26 1.03 24.97
C ALA A 23 13.12 2.03 24.65
N VAL A 24 12.71 2.83 25.64
CA VAL A 24 11.73 3.91 25.46
C VAL A 24 12.31 5.00 24.58
N ALA A 25 13.54 5.46 24.84
CA ALA A 25 14.21 6.46 24.02
C ALA A 25 14.41 5.99 22.57
N PHE A 26 14.80 4.73 22.38
CA PHE A 26 14.90 4.10 21.06
C PHE A 26 13.55 4.07 20.33
N SER A 27 12.50 3.64 21.03
CA SER A 27 11.14 3.58 20.48
C SER A 27 10.64 4.98 20.09
N GLN A 28 10.83 5.98 20.96
CA GLN A 28 10.48 7.38 20.67
C GLN A 28 11.24 7.94 19.46
N ALA A 29 12.49 7.52 19.26
CA ALA A 29 13.29 7.94 18.12
C ALA A 29 12.88 7.26 16.80
N GLN A 30 12.51 5.96 16.83
CA GLN A 30 12.24 5.19 15.61
C GLN A 30 10.78 5.11 15.20
N ILE A 31 9.84 5.11 16.15
CA ILE A 31 8.40 5.04 15.86
C ILE A 31 7.95 6.13 14.86
N PRO A 32 8.36 7.41 15.01
CA PRO A 32 7.95 8.45 14.08
C PRO A 32 8.41 8.18 12.65
N ASP A 33 9.65 7.69 12.47
CA ASP A 33 10.20 7.38 11.15
C ASP A 33 9.49 6.17 10.53
N VAL A 34 9.28 5.10 11.30
CA VAL A 34 8.56 3.91 10.82
C VAL A 34 7.12 4.24 10.41
N ILE A 35 6.43 5.08 11.18
CA ILE A 35 5.09 5.57 10.83
C ILE A 35 5.12 6.35 9.51
N HIS A 36 6.11 7.24 9.36
CA HIS A 36 6.26 8.03 8.15
C HIS A 36 6.56 7.15 6.93
N GLN A 37 7.46 6.17 7.05
CA GLN A 37 7.75 5.19 6.00
C GLN A 37 6.49 4.39 5.62
N LEU A 38 5.71 3.95 6.61
CA LEU A 38 4.46 3.23 6.39
C LEU A 38 3.41 4.08 5.66
N LEU A 39 3.27 5.34 6.02
CA LEU A 39 2.37 6.28 5.34
C LEU A 39 2.80 6.49 3.89
N ILE A 40 4.08 6.77 3.64
CA ILE A 40 4.58 6.97 2.28
C ILE A 40 4.42 5.69 1.45
N TRP A 41 4.78 4.54 1.99
CA TRP A 41 4.66 3.27 1.28
C TRP A 41 3.22 3.00 0.83
N ASN A 42 2.25 3.13 1.74
CA ASN A 42 0.85 2.92 1.42
C ASN A 42 0.31 3.98 0.44
N ALA A 43 0.71 5.25 0.59
CA ALA A 43 0.31 6.30 -0.33
C ALA A 43 0.88 6.10 -1.74
N VAL A 44 2.17 5.78 -1.86
CA VAL A 44 2.81 5.56 -3.16
C VAL A 44 2.27 4.29 -3.81
N SER A 45 2.10 3.20 -3.06
CA SER A 45 1.56 1.95 -3.58
C SER A 45 0.15 2.12 -4.15
N SER A 46 -0.74 2.77 -3.40
CA SER A 46 -2.12 3.03 -3.86
C SER A 46 -2.18 3.99 -5.05
N LEU A 47 -1.37 5.06 -5.04
CA LEU A 47 -1.28 5.98 -6.16
C LEU A 47 -0.75 5.29 -7.43
N LEU A 48 0.29 4.46 -7.33
CA LEU A 48 0.82 3.71 -8.45
C LEU A 48 -0.23 2.74 -9.03
N PHE A 49 -0.99 2.06 -8.17
CA PHE A 49 -2.07 1.19 -8.63
C PHE A 49 -3.12 1.97 -9.41
N GLN A 50 -3.54 3.14 -8.93
CA GLN A 50 -4.49 3.99 -9.64
C GLN A 50 -3.96 4.47 -10.99
N LEU A 51 -2.69 4.88 -11.07
CA LEU A 51 -2.08 5.29 -12.34
C LEU A 51 -2.06 4.13 -13.34
N ILE A 52 -1.68 2.92 -12.90
CA ILE A 52 -1.68 1.72 -13.74
C ILE A 52 -3.10 1.38 -14.20
N ALA A 53 -4.09 1.48 -13.32
CA ALA A 53 -5.48 1.22 -13.66
C ALA A 53 -5.98 2.19 -14.74
N ILE A 54 -5.71 3.49 -14.59
CA ILE A 54 -6.05 4.51 -15.59
C ILE A 54 -5.34 4.22 -16.93
N LEU A 55 -4.04 3.94 -16.92
CA LEU A 55 -3.26 3.65 -18.13
C LEU A 55 -3.78 2.41 -18.84
N THR A 56 -4.13 1.36 -18.10
CA THR A 56 -4.67 0.11 -18.64
C THR A 56 -6.01 0.35 -19.33
N VAL A 57 -6.92 1.07 -18.66
CA VAL A 57 -8.24 1.40 -19.23
C VAL A 57 -8.10 2.31 -20.46
N MET A 58 -7.26 3.35 -20.40
CA MET A 58 -7.00 4.23 -21.56
C MET A 58 -6.38 3.45 -22.72
N GLY A 59 -5.39 2.60 -22.44
CA GLY A 59 -4.74 1.75 -23.44
C GLY A 59 -5.74 0.85 -24.16
N PHE A 60 -6.66 0.22 -23.42
CA PHE A 60 -7.72 -0.58 -24.01
C PHE A 60 -8.70 0.24 -24.87
N LEU A 61 -9.12 1.43 -24.41
CA LEU A 61 -9.99 2.30 -25.20
C LEU A 61 -9.32 2.73 -26.52
N LEU A 62 -8.01 2.99 -26.52
CA LEU A 62 -7.26 3.32 -27.72
C LEU A 62 -7.18 2.15 -28.70
N THR A 63 -7.00 0.92 -28.22
CA THR A 63 -6.93 -0.27 -29.10
C THR A 63 -8.29 -0.59 -29.70
N VAL A 64 -9.38 -0.42 -28.94
CA VAL A 64 -10.76 -0.54 -29.46
C VAL A 64 -11.04 0.54 -30.50
N LYS A 65 -10.69 1.81 -30.23
CA LYS A 65 -10.88 2.90 -31.21
C LYS A 65 -10.08 2.66 -32.49
N LYS A 66 -8.84 2.19 -32.37
CA LYS A 66 -8.00 1.85 -33.51
C LYS A 66 -8.56 0.66 -34.29
N ALA A 67 -9.06 -0.37 -33.60
CA ALA A 67 -9.71 -1.52 -34.23
C ALA A 67 -10.98 -1.10 -34.99
N TRP A 68 -11.82 -0.24 -34.40
CA TRP A 68 -13.03 0.29 -35.04
C TRP A 68 -12.70 1.04 -36.34
N ASN A 69 -11.66 1.87 -36.35
CA ASN A 69 -11.23 2.62 -37.53
C ASN A 69 -10.60 1.73 -38.63
N VAL A 70 -10.11 0.54 -38.29
CA VAL A 70 -9.46 -0.40 -39.23
C VAL A 70 -10.43 -1.50 -39.70
N ALA A 71 -11.52 -1.74 -38.95
CA ALA A 71 -12.50 -2.79 -39.20
C ALA A 71 -13.31 -2.60 -40.50
N GLU A 72 -13.25 -1.45 -41.16
CA GLU A 72 -13.87 -1.23 -42.48
C GLU A 72 -13.26 -2.10 -43.60
N GLY A 73 -12.18 -2.85 -43.38
CA GLY A 73 -11.49 -3.60 -44.45
C GLY A 73 -10.94 -4.99 -44.12
N TYR A 74 -11.20 -5.58 -42.94
CA TYR A 74 -10.56 -6.84 -42.54
C TYR A 74 -11.55 -8.00 -42.34
N SER A 75 -11.43 -9.02 -43.20
CA SER A 75 -12.05 -10.34 -43.07
C SER A 75 -10.96 -11.35 -42.76
N GLY A 76 -10.99 -11.96 -41.57
CA GLY A 76 -10.20 -13.16 -41.27
C GLY A 76 -9.14 -13.02 -40.18
N ALA A 77 -9.57 -12.87 -38.92
CA ALA A 77 -8.81 -13.29 -37.72
C ALA A 77 -9.74 -13.38 -36.48
N ASP A 78 -10.94 -13.93 -36.68
CA ASP A 78 -12.11 -13.65 -35.83
C ASP A 78 -11.95 -14.13 -34.39
N PHE A 79 -11.34 -15.28 -34.15
CA PHE A 79 -11.24 -15.85 -32.81
C PHE A 79 -10.19 -15.17 -31.92
N LEU A 80 -8.98 -14.90 -32.45
CA LEU A 80 -7.92 -14.24 -31.67
C LEU A 80 -8.24 -12.77 -31.37
N ALA A 81 -8.85 -12.06 -32.34
CA ALA A 81 -9.33 -10.70 -32.13
C ALA A 81 -10.45 -10.67 -31.09
N PHE A 82 -11.40 -11.61 -31.16
CA PHE A 82 -12.45 -11.76 -30.16
C PHE A 82 -11.88 -12.04 -28.76
N LEU A 83 -10.92 -12.97 -28.62
CA LEU A 83 -10.26 -13.25 -27.34
C LEU A 83 -9.51 -12.04 -26.80
N TYR A 84 -8.82 -11.28 -27.63
CA TYR A 84 -8.12 -10.07 -27.21
C TYR A 84 -9.08 -8.98 -26.71
N ILE A 85 -10.17 -8.72 -27.45
CA ILE A 85 -11.17 -7.71 -27.07
C ILE A 85 -11.89 -8.11 -25.78
N THR A 86 -12.31 -9.38 -25.66
CA THR A 86 -13.03 -9.86 -24.48
C THR A 86 -12.16 -9.91 -23.23
N SER A 87 -10.93 -10.41 -23.33
CA SER A 87 -9.97 -10.41 -22.21
C SER A 87 -9.53 -9.00 -21.81
N GLY A 88 -9.31 -8.11 -22.78
CA GLY A 88 -9.01 -6.70 -22.56
C GLY A 88 -10.16 -5.96 -21.88
N ALA A 89 -11.41 -6.22 -22.29
CA ALA A 89 -12.61 -5.65 -21.67
C ALA A 89 -12.74 -6.13 -20.22
N LEU A 90 -12.60 -7.43 -19.97
CA LEU A 90 -12.66 -7.99 -18.62
C LEU A 90 -11.60 -7.36 -17.71
N THR A 91 -10.35 -7.28 -18.19
CA THR A 91 -9.24 -6.69 -17.45
C THR A 91 -9.50 -5.21 -17.14
N SER A 92 -10.01 -4.46 -18.12
CA SER A 92 -10.34 -3.04 -17.95
C SER A 92 -11.47 -2.81 -16.95
N ILE A 93 -12.49 -3.69 -16.93
CA ILE A 93 -13.57 -3.64 -15.95
C ILE A 93 -13.02 -3.89 -14.54
N ILE A 94 -12.20 -4.93 -14.37
CA ILE A 94 -11.58 -5.26 -13.06
C ILE A 94 -10.74 -4.08 -12.58
N MET A 95 -9.90 -3.51 -13.45
CA MET A 95 -9.08 -2.35 -13.12
C MET A 95 -9.92 -1.11 -12.78
N PHE A 96 -11.01 -0.87 -13.51
CA PHE A 96 -11.92 0.25 -13.25
C PHE A 96 -12.64 0.09 -11.90
N VAL A 97 -13.07 -1.12 -11.56
CA VAL A 97 -13.65 -1.40 -10.24
C VAL A 97 -12.58 -1.22 -9.15
N GLY A 98 -11.39 -1.79 -9.33
CA GLY A 98 -10.28 -1.67 -8.38
C GLY A 98 -9.85 -0.21 -8.14
N PHE A 99 -9.91 0.63 -9.16
CA PHE A 99 -9.63 2.07 -9.04
C PHE A 99 -10.51 2.75 -7.99
N TRP A 100 -11.82 2.42 -7.96
CA TRP A 100 -12.77 3.01 -7.02
C TRP A 100 -12.57 2.55 -5.56
N PHE A 101 -11.88 1.44 -5.34
CA PHE A 101 -11.62 0.91 -4.00
C PHE A 101 -10.22 1.25 -3.46
N ASN A 102 -9.38 1.96 -4.22
CA ASN A 102 -7.98 2.18 -3.88
C ASN A 102 -7.63 3.68 -3.74
N PHE A 103 -8.19 4.34 -2.72
CA PHE A 103 -7.99 5.78 -2.45
C PHE A 103 -7.13 6.07 -1.21
N ASP A 104 -6.31 5.12 -0.78
CA ASP A 104 -5.55 5.27 0.46
C ASP A 104 -4.53 6.42 0.40
N TRP A 105 -3.93 6.69 -0.75
CA TRP A 105 -3.08 7.87 -0.94
C TRP A 105 -3.80 9.18 -0.66
N LEU A 106 -5.09 9.28 -1.04
CA LEU A 106 -5.90 10.47 -0.81
C LEU A 106 -6.27 10.59 0.67
N LYS A 107 -6.60 9.47 1.34
CA LYS A 107 -6.82 9.43 2.79
C LYS A 107 -5.57 9.86 3.57
N ILE A 108 -4.40 9.36 3.16
CA ILE A 108 -3.12 9.68 3.78
C ILE A 108 -2.77 11.16 3.57
N TRP A 109 -3.05 11.70 2.38
CA TRP A 109 -2.80 13.11 2.09
C TRP A 109 -3.72 14.05 2.90
N LEU A 110 -5.01 13.72 3.04
CA LEU A 110 -5.98 14.56 3.74
C LEU A 110 -5.92 14.40 5.26
N ALA A 111 -5.78 13.17 5.76
CA ALA A 111 -5.92 12.84 7.18
C ALA A 111 -5.00 11.67 7.59
N PRO A 112 -3.67 11.86 7.65
CA PRO A 112 -2.72 10.78 7.90
C PRO A 112 -2.90 10.13 9.28
N LYS A 113 -3.28 10.91 10.31
CA LYS A 113 -3.53 10.37 11.65
C LYS A 113 -4.76 9.47 11.70
N LEU A 114 -5.82 9.81 10.97
CA LEU A 114 -7.03 8.99 10.90
C LEU A 114 -6.73 7.67 10.19
N TYR A 115 -5.98 7.74 9.08
CA TYR A 115 -5.54 6.54 8.36
C TYR A 115 -4.76 5.57 9.27
N LEU A 116 -3.85 6.07 10.10
CA LEU A 116 -3.11 5.22 11.04
C LEU A 116 -4.01 4.50 12.05
N LEU A 117 -5.07 5.16 12.53
CA LEU A 117 -6.04 4.55 13.45
C LEU A 117 -6.86 3.45 12.77
N GLU A 118 -7.33 3.70 11.54
CA GLU A 118 -8.02 2.70 10.72
C GLU A 118 -7.11 1.50 10.44
N TYR A 119 -5.86 1.77 10.04
CA TYR A 119 -4.86 0.76 9.74
C TYR A 119 -4.52 -0.08 10.98
N ALA A 120 -4.27 0.55 12.14
CA ALA A 120 -4.05 -0.14 13.39
C ALA A 120 -5.25 -1.01 13.80
N THR A 121 -6.47 -0.51 13.61
CA THR A 121 -7.70 -1.28 13.88
C THR A 121 -7.83 -2.47 12.94
N SER A 122 -7.41 -2.33 11.67
CA SER A 122 -7.42 -3.42 10.68
C SER A 122 -6.42 -4.53 10.98
N LEU A 123 -5.30 -4.20 11.63
CA LEU A 123 -4.27 -5.15 12.06
C LEU A 123 -4.68 -6.00 13.26
N ILE A 124 -5.60 -5.51 14.08
CA ILE A 124 -6.05 -6.19 15.32
C ILE A 124 -7.21 -7.17 15.03
N LYS A 125 -7.86 -7.05 13.87
CA LYS A 125 -8.93 -7.95 13.42
C LYS A 125 -8.37 -9.27 12.90
#